data_AF-C6RGS4-F1
#
_entry.id   AF-C6RGS4-F1
#
_cell.length_a   1.000
_cell.length_b   1.000
_cell.length_c   1.000
_cell.angle_alpha   90.00
_cell.angle_beta   90.00
_cell.angle_gamma   90.00
#
_symmetry.space_group_name_H-M   'P 1'
#
loop_
_entity.id
_entity.type
_entity.pdbx_description
1 polymer ?
#
loop_
_entity_poly.entity_id
_entity_poly.type
_entity_poly.pdbx_seq_one_letter_code
_entity_poly.pdbx_strand_id
1 'polypeptide(L)' 'MYQNDARGDIIKEFIHEYQAHGVVDVVGCHTYAIETNRIKEASHEAGANYMSLETDYSKQDVGQIRTLLEAFIELL' A
#
# COMPACT_ATOMS: atom_id res chain seq x y z
N MET A 1 10.27 21.13 0.30
CA MET A 1 10.08 19.70 0.55
C MET A 1 9.75 19.09 -0.80
N TYR A 2 10.60 18.19 -1.33
CA TYR A 2 10.35 17.54 -2.62
C TYR A 2 9.10 16.66 -2.48
N GLN A 3 8.12 16.83 -3.36
CA GLN A 3 6.89 16.03 -3.38
C GLN A 3 7.03 15.02 -4.52
N ASN A 4 6.97 13.73 -4.18
CA ASN A 4 7.07 12.63 -5.14
C ASN A 4 5.67 12.26 -5.67
N ASP A 5 4.97 13.24 -6.24
CA ASP A 5 3.59 13.04 -6.70
C ASP A 5 3.53 11.99 -7.84
N ALA A 6 4.61 11.84 -8.60
CA ALA A 6 4.77 10.82 -9.63
C ALA A 6 4.54 9.38 -9.14
N ARG A 7 4.84 9.08 -7.86
CA ARG A 7 4.57 7.75 -7.27
C ARG A 7 3.08 7.46 -7.21
N GLY A 8 2.26 8.46 -6.86
CA GLY A 8 0.81 8.32 -6.83
C GLY A 8 0.23 8.11 -8.23
N ASP A 9 0.71 8.85 -9.21
CA ASP A 9 0.25 8.74 -10.60
C ASP A 9 0.54 7.36 -11.20
N ILE A 10 1.74 6.83 -10.99
CA ILE A 10 2.13 5.48 -11.44
C ILE A 10 1.27 4.41 -10.76
N ILE A 11 0.94 4.57 -9.47
CA ILE A 11 0.09 3.61 -8.76
C ILE A 11 -1.33 3.60 -9.34
N LYS A 12 -1.90 4.77 -9.65
CA LYS A 12 -3.20 4.86 -10.33
C LYS A 12 -3.17 4.19 -11.70
N GLU A 13 -2.12 4.42 -12.47
CA GLU A 13 -1.91 3.76 -13.77
C GLU A 13 -1.88 2.24 -13.61
N PHE A 14 -1.10 1.71 -12.65
CA PHE A 14 -1.03 0.28 -12.39
C PHE A 14 -2.34 -0.32 -11.89
N ILE A 15 -3.10 0.39 -11.05
CA ILE A 15 -4.42 -0.07 -10.63
C ILE A 15 -5.32 -0.27 -11.85
N HIS A 16 -5.33 0.70 -12.78
CA HIS A 16 -6.12 0.61 -13.99
C HIS A 16 -5.57 -0.44 -14.98
N GLU A 17 -4.27 -0.55 -15.17
CA GLU A 17 -3.67 -1.50 -16.11
C GLU A 17 -3.88 -2.95 -15.65
N TYR A 18 -3.61 -3.24 -14.38
CA TYR A 18 -3.68 -4.59 -13.81
C TYR A 18 -5.06 -4.95 -13.25
N GLN A 19 -6.02 -4.02 -13.31
CA GLN A 19 -7.36 -4.19 -12.69
C GLN A 19 -7.22 -4.59 -11.21
N ALA A 20 -6.34 -3.90 -10.49
CA ALA A 20 -6.03 -4.24 -9.10
C ALA A 20 -7.17 -3.80 -8.17
N HIS A 21 -7.69 -4.73 -7.36
CA HIS A 21 -8.72 -4.45 -6.36
C HIS A 21 -8.15 -3.85 -5.06
N GLY A 22 -6.85 -4.05 -4.81
CA GLY A 22 -6.21 -3.62 -3.58
C GLY A 22 -4.71 -3.35 -3.74
N VAL A 23 -4.21 -2.41 -2.94
CA VAL A 23 -2.81 -2.02 -2.85
C VAL A 23 -2.29 -2.30 -1.44
N VAL A 24 -1.14 -2.98 -1.35
CA VAL A 24 -0.42 -3.22 -0.10
C VAL A 24 0.89 -2.42 -0.14
N ASP A 25 0.99 -1.36 0.67
CA ASP A 25 2.22 -0.57 0.81
C ASP A 25 3.09 -1.17 1.91
N VAL A 26 4.19 -1.82 1.52
CA VAL A 26 5.15 -2.42 2.45
C VAL A 26 6.20 -1.37 2.82
N VAL A 27 6.12 -0.84 4.04
CA VAL A 27 6.93 0.28 4.50
C VAL A 27 7.96 -0.19 5.52
N GLY A 28 9.24 -0.12 5.17
CA GLY A 28 10.36 -0.43 6.06
C GLY A 28 11.28 0.77 6.37
N CYS A 29 10.89 1.98 5.95
CA CYS A 29 11.74 3.17 6.06
C CYS A 29 10.92 4.45 6.28
N HIS A 30 11.44 5.36 7.12
CA HIS A 30 10.83 6.63 7.50
C HIS A 30 10.45 7.52 6.30
N THR A 31 11.28 7.54 5.25
CA THR A 31 11.02 8.39 4.07
C THR A 31 9.81 7.95 3.27
N TYR A 32 9.47 6.66 3.27
CA TYR A 32 8.27 6.17 2.59
C TYR A 32 7.04 6.25 3.50
N ALA A 33 7.22 6.13 4.82
CA ALA A 33 6.15 6.29 5.79
C ALA A 33 5.48 7.68 5.73
N ILE A 34 6.24 8.74 5.41
CA ILE A 34 5.66 10.08 5.23
C ILE A 34 4.79 10.21 3.98
N GLU A 35 4.94 9.30 3.01
CA GLU A 35 4.17 9.29 1.75
C GLU A 35 2.91 8.41 1.83
N THR A 36 2.82 7.50 2.79
CA THR A 36 1.75 6.50 2.95
C THR A 36 0.34 7.08 2.84
N ASN A 37 0.08 8.25 3.42
CA ASN A 37 -1.25 8.89 3.32
C ASN A 37 -1.59 9.33 1.89
N ARG A 38 -0.61 9.86 1.14
CA ARG A 38 -0.82 10.28 -0.25
C ARG A 38 -1.06 9.06 -1.14
N ILE A 39 -0.34 7.96 -0.89
CA ILE A 39 -0.51 6.72 -1.65
C ILE A 39 -1.87 6.07 -1.35
N LYS A 40 -2.31 6.12 -0.09
CA LYS A 40 -3.65 5.71 0.31
C LYS A 40 -4.72 6.49 -0.47
N GLU A 41 -4.63 7.82 -0.49
CA GLU A 41 -5.56 8.68 -1.24
C GLU A 41 -5.55 8.36 -2.74
N ALA A 42 -4.36 8.26 -3.34
CA ALA A 42 -4.23 7.90 -4.75
C ALA A 42 -4.84 6.54 -5.10
N SER A 43 -4.68 5.55 -4.23
CA SER A 43 -5.25 4.20 -4.41
C SER A 43 -6.78 4.23 -4.35
N HIS A 44 -7.34 4.95 -3.38
CA HIS A 44 -8.79 5.11 -3.25
C HIS A 44 -9.39 5.91 -4.41
N GLU A 45 -8.70 6.94 -4.89
CA GLU A 45 -9.12 7.71 -6.07
C GLU A 45 -9.19 6.86 -7.34
N ALA A 46 -8.30 5.87 -7.48
CA ALA A 46 -8.34 4.88 -8.57
C ALA A 46 -9.33 3.73 -8.32
N GLY A 47 -10.04 3.71 -7.18
CA GLY A 47 -11.05 2.71 -6.85
C GLY A 47 -10.52 1.42 -6.20
N ALA A 48 -9.27 1.39 -5.75
CA ALA A 48 -8.69 0.24 -5.05
C ALA A 48 -8.72 0.42 -3.53
N ASN A 49 -8.88 -0.69 -2.81
CA ASN A 49 -8.64 -0.75 -1.37
C ASN A 49 -7.15 -0.59 -1.05
N TYR A 50 -6.83 -0.13 0.16
CA TYR A 50 -5.46 0.15 0.56
C TYR A 50 -5.15 -0.37 1.96
N MET A 51 -3.98 -0.98 2.13
CA MET A 51 -3.40 -1.25 3.45
C MET A 51 -1.92 -0.87 3.49
N SER A 52 -1.47 -0.36 4.63
CA SER A 52 -0.05 -0.18 4.93
C SER A 52 0.41 -1.35 5.80
N LEU A 53 1.55 -1.94 5.46
CA LEU A 53 2.18 -3.00 6.21
C LEU A 53 3.59 -2.58 6.61
N GLU A 54 3.81 -2.36 7.90
CA GLU A 54 5.15 -2.12 8.44
C GLU A 54 5.77 -3.45 8.86
N THR A 55 6.94 -3.76 8.32
CA THR A 55 7.68 -5.00 8.59
C THR A 55 9.15 -4.81 8.25
N ASP A 56 9.99 -5.71 8.75
CA ASP A 56 11.41 -5.77 8.45
C ASP A 56 11.80 -7.13 7.83
N TYR A 57 13.10 -7.41 7.72
CA TYR A 57 13.60 -8.67 7.15
C TYR A 57 13.51 -9.87 8.11
N SER A 58 13.04 -9.66 9.34
CA SER A 58 12.89 -10.72 10.31
C SER A 58 11.67 -11.60 9.99
N LYS A 59 11.48 -12.65 10.79
CA LYS A 59 10.32 -13.55 10.68
C LYS A 59 9.37 -13.42 11.88
N GLN A 60 9.55 -12.40 12.72
CA GLN A 60 8.87 -12.30 14.02
C GLN A 60 7.36 -12.03 13.88
N ASP A 61 7.00 -11.41 12.78
CA ASP A 61 5.72 -10.76 12.49
C ASP A 61 4.93 -11.50 11.38
N VAL A 62 5.46 -12.60 10.84
CA VAL A 62 4.82 -13.42 9.79
C VAL A 62 3.39 -13.84 10.15
N GLY A 63 3.17 -14.25 11.40
CA GLY A 63 1.84 -14.67 11.86
C GLY A 63 0.82 -13.52 11.83
N GLN A 64 1.24 -12.33 12.24
CA GLN A 64 0.40 -11.13 12.25
C GLN A 64 0.11 -10.65 10.82
N ILE A 65 1.15 -10.59 9.98
CA ILE A 65 1.03 -10.21 8.57
C ILE A 65 0.02 -11.11 7.87
N ARG A 66 0.07 -12.41 8.13
CA ARG A 66 -0.89 -13.37 7.58
C ARG A 66 -2.34 -13.01 7.93
N THR A 67 -2.66 -12.80 9.21
CA THR A 67 -4.03 -12.44 9.62
C THR A 67 -4.48 -11.11 9.01
N LEU A 68 -3.59 -10.13 8.91
CA LEU A 68 -3.90 -8.83 8.30
C LEU A 68 -4.20 -8.96 6.81
N LEU A 69 -3.40 -9.74 6.07
CA LEU A 69 -3.63 -9.99 4.65
C LEU A 69 -4.90 -10.81 4.41
N GLU A 70 -5.18 -11.82 5.23
CA GLU A 70 -6.43 -12.59 5.16
C GLU A 70 -7.65 -11.66 5.32
N ALA A 71 -7.66 -10.81 6.36
CA ALA A 71 -8.73 -9.85 6.57
C ALA A 71 -8.83 -8.80 5.45
N PHE A 72 -7.71 -8.38 4.87
CA PHE A 72 -7.71 -7.42 3.76
C PHE A 72 -8.34 -8.03 2.50
N ILE A 73 -8.00 -9.27 2.18
CA ILE A 73 -8.55 -9.99 1.02
C ILE A 73 -10.07 -10.20 1.17
N GLU A 74 -10.58 -10.43 2.38
CA GLU A 74 -12.02 -10.54 2.64
C GLU A 74 -12.79 -9.22 2.39
N LEU A 75 -12.11 -8.07 2.35
CA LEU A 75 -12.72 -6.74 2.16
C LEU A 75 -12.61 -6.22 0.72
N LEU A 76 -11.90 -6.91 -0.18
CA LEU A 76 -11.77 -6.57 -1.60
C LEU A 76 -13.06 -6.86 -2.38
#